data_AF-A0A7J4JW36-F1
#
_entry.id   AF-A0A7J4JW36-F1
#
_cell.length_a   1.000
_cell.length_b   1.000
_cell.length_c   1.000
_cell.angle_alpha   90.00
_cell.angle_beta   90.00
_cell.angle_gamma   90.00
#
_symmetry.space_group_name_H-M   'P 1'
#
loop_
_entity.id
_entity.type
_entity.pdbx_description
1 polymer ?
#
loop_
_entity_poly.entity_id
_entity_poly.type
_entity_poly.pdbx_seq_one_letter_code
_entity_poly.pdbx_strand_id
1 'polypeptide(L)'
;MLRKKAKKECYNPEKKARRKVFMLLAISIQYIRRVILLGDNKPSKKIVEMIQAALTTEHQANIQYLSHAEIVDGFDSEPIIAKLKEIADDEKGHQAKLRELLGDYLGEVPTMEIAKTKKAGSVKEILETNLVDEKQAVKDYTAVMEQLKAEKAELPYAFLTAEHTIRHIIMDECEHIAELKKLLAVKP
;
A
#
# COMPACT_ATOMS: atom_id res chain seq x y z
N MET A 1 27.39 -59.18 -48.74
CA MET A 1 26.30 -58.75 -47.83
C MET A 1 26.79 -58.79 -46.37
N LEU A 2 27.20 -57.66 -45.79
CA LEU A 2 27.60 -57.57 -44.38
C LEU A 2 26.42 -57.04 -43.56
N ARG A 3 25.70 -57.92 -42.87
CA ARG A 3 24.65 -57.55 -41.91
C ARG A 3 25.32 -56.97 -40.65
N LYS A 4 25.28 -55.64 -40.49
CA LYS A 4 25.62 -54.97 -39.23
C LYS A 4 24.67 -55.47 -38.13
N LYS A 5 25.18 -56.21 -37.14
CA LYS A 5 24.43 -56.55 -35.92
C LYS A 5 24.20 -55.26 -35.13
N ALA A 6 22.97 -54.74 -35.15
CA ALA A 6 22.56 -53.69 -34.22
C ALA A 6 22.60 -54.27 -32.80
N LYS A 7 23.43 -53.70 -31.91
CA LYS A 7 23.38 -53.99 -30.48
C LYS A 7 22.00 -53.56 -29.98
N LYS A 8 21.11 -54.52 -29.69
CA LYS A 8 19.92 -54.27 -28.88
C LYS A 8 20.42 -53.91 -27.48
N GLU A 9 20.39 -52.63 -27.11
CA GLU A 9 20.56 -52.23 -25.71
C GLU A 9 19.46 -52.95 -24.90
N CYS A 10 19.86 -53.83 -23.97
CA CYS A 10 18.91 -54.42 -23.02
C CYS A 10 18.30 -53.30 -22.17
N TYR A 11 16.98 -53.35 -21.99
CA TYR A 11 16.24 -52.42 -21.15
C TYR A 11 16.78 -52.44 -19.71
N ASN A 12 17.38 -51.33 -19.28
CA ASN A 12 17.84 -51.16 -17.90
C ASN A 12 16.90 -50.17 -17.17
N PRO A 13 16.02 -50.66 -16.28
CA PRO A 13 15.04 -49.82 -15.59
C PRO A 13 15.70 -48.78 -14.66
N GLU A 14 16.84 -49.09 -14.05
CA GLU A 14 17.58 -48.14 -13.19
C GLU A 14 18.18 -46.99 -14.00
N LYS A 15 18.73 -47.27 -15.19
CA LYS A 15 19.25 -46.23 -16.11
C LYS A 15 18.13 -45.30 -16.57
N LYS A 16 16.92 -45.82 -16.80
CA LYS A 16 15.73 -45.04 -17.16
C LYS A 16 15.23 -44.20 -15.98
N ALA A 17 15.21 -44.74 -14.76
CA ALA A 17 14.85 -44.02 -13.55
C ALA A 17 15.81 -42.87 -13.26
N ARG A 18 17.14 -43.11 -13.32
CA ARG A 18 18.15 -42.05 -13.16
C ARG A 18 17.99 -40.93 -14.18
N ARG A 19 17.77 -41.26 -15.46
CA ARG A 19 17.52 -40.26 -16.52
C ARG A 19 16.27 -39.40 -16.24
N LYS A 20 15.20 -40.01 -15.71
CA LYS A 20 14.00 -39.27 -15.29
C LYS A 20 14.28 -38.32 -14.13
N VAL A 21 15.04 -38.75 -13.11
CA VAL A 21 15.42 -37.91 -11.97
C VAL A 21 16.28 -36.72 -12.42
N PHE A 22 17.29 -36.95 -13.28
CA PHE A 22 18.11 -35.87 -13.84
C PHE A 22 17.29 -34.87 -14.68
N MET A 23 16.34 -35.36 -15.47
CA MET A 23 15.44 -34.52 -16.25
C MET A 23 14.56 -33.64 -15.34
N LEU A 24 13.98 -34.21 -14.29
CA LEU A 24 13.17 -33.46 -13.31
C LEU A 24 14.00 -32.40 -12.57
N LEU A 25 15.24 -32.74 -12.17
CA LEU A 25 16.19 -31.81 -11.55
C LEU A 25 16.59 -30.65 -12.50
N ALA A 26 16.82 -30.94 -13.78
CA ALA A 26 17.13 -29.91 -14.76
C ALA A 26 15.94 -28.96 -14.98
N ILE A 27 14.71 -29.49 -15.03
CA ILE A 27 13.47 -28.70 -15.13
C ILE A 27 13.28 -27.82 -13.89
N SER A 28 13.47 -28.36 -12.69
CA SER A 28 13.32 -27.58 -11.45
C SER A 28 14.39 -26.49 -11.35
N ILE A 29 15.65 -26.78 -11.71
CA ILE A 29 16.72 -25.77 -11.74
C ILE A 29 16.39 -24.69 -12.77
N GLN A 30 15.91 -25.05 -13.96
CA GLN A 30 15.59 -24.08 -15.01
C GLN A 30 14.38 -23.22 -14.65
N TYR A 31 13.38 -23.79 -13.97
CA TYR A 31 12.25 -23.07 -13.40
C TYR A 31 12.71 -22.07 -12.33
N ILE A 32 13.51 -22.51 -11.36
CA ILE A 32 14.08 -21.64 -10.31
C ILE A 32 14.90 -20.51 -10.93
N ARG A 33 15.74 -20.82 -11.91
CA ARG A 33 16.53 -19.81 -12.64
C ARG A 33 15.63 -18.80 -13.33
N ARG A 34 14.54 -19.25 -13.96
CA ARG A 34 13.58 -18.37 -14.65
C ARG A 34 12.85 -17.44 -13.67
N VAL A 35 12.44 -17.95 -12.52
CA VAL A 35 11.81 -17.15 -11.45
C VAL A 35 12.79 -16.10 -10.92
N ILE A 36 14.03 -16.48 -10.61
CA ILE A 36 15.08 -15.56 -10.16
C ILE A 36 15.42 -14.50 -11.22
N LEU A 37 15.36 -14.85 -12.51
CA LEU A 37 15.68 -13.94 -13.61
C LEU A 37 14.58 -12.91 -13.92
N LEU A 38 13.34 -13.10 -13.43
CA LEU A 38 12.25 -12.14 -13.67
C LEU A 38 12.39 -10.86 -12.82
N GLY A 39 13.29 -10.85 -11.81
CA GLY A 39 13.41 -9.76 -10.85
C GLY A 39 12.21 -9.70 -9.90
N ASP A 40 12.41 -9.20 -8.70
CA ASP A 40 11.33 -8.91 -7.75
C ASP A 40 11.33 -7.41 -7.44
N ASN A 41 10.24 -6.91 -6.84
CA ASN A 41 10.21 -5.56 -6.29
C ASN A 41 11.26 -5.43 -5.18
N LYS A 42 12.04 -4.35 -5.22
CA LYS A 42 13.09 -4.03 -4.24
C LYS A 42 12.87 -2.62 -3.71
N PRO A 43 11.81 -2.40 -2.91
CA PRO A 43 11.57 -1.08 -2.34
C PRO A 43 12.77 -0.62 -1.52
N SER A 44 13.08 0.67 -1.59
CA SER A 44 14.07 1.24 -0.70
C SER A 44 13.55 1.26 0.74
N LYS A 45 14.46 1.17 1.72
CA LYS A 45 14.06 1.35 3.13
C LYS A 45 13.32 2.67 3.35
N LYS A 46 13.72 3.71 2.60
CA LYS A 46 13.12 5.04 2.67
C LYS A 46 11.66 5.03 2.26
N ILE A 47 11.28 4.40 1.14
CA ILE A 47 9.86 4.37 0.73
C ILE A 47 9.01 3.60 1.75
N VAL A 48 9.55 2.51 2.29
CA VAL A 48 8.86 1.68 3.29
C VAL A 48 8.61 2.51 4.54
N GLU A 49 9.62 3.20 5.06
CA GLU A 49 9.48 4.07 6.23
C GLU A 49 8.43 5.18 6.02
N MET A 50 8.40 5.78 4.83
CA MET A 50 7.42 6.82 4.51
C MET A 50 5.98 6.27 4.46
N ILE A 51 5.77 5.10 3.84
CA ILE A 51 4.45 4.47 3.77
C ILE A 51 3.99 3.98 5.15
N GLN A 52 4.91 3.44 5.97
CA GLN A 52 4.62 3.04 7.36
C GLN A 52 4.24 4.24 8.23
N ALA A 53 4.94 5.37 8.06
CA ALA A 53 4.60 6.62 8.73
C ALA A 53 3.22 7.12 8.31
N ALA A 54 2.90 7.08 7.01
CA ALA A 54 1.57 7.42 6.51
C ALA A 54 0.49 6.53 7.16
N LEU A 55 0.68 5.21 7.17
CA LEU A 55 -0.27 4.27 7.81
C LEU A 55 -0.48 4.57 9.30
N THR A 56 0.57 4.97 10.01
CA THR A 56 0.50 5.38 11.42
C THR A 56 -0.36 6.64 11.60
N THR A 57 -0.26 7.60 10.67
CA THR A 57 -1.09 8.81 10.63
C THR A 57 -2.53 8.48 10.26
N GLU A 58 -2.77 7.58 9.32
CA GLU A 58 -4.13 7.14 8.93
C GLU A 58 -4.89 6.47 10.09
N HIS A 59 -4.19 5.68 10.91
CA HIS A 59 -4.77 5.13 12.14
C HIS A 59 -5.21 6.23 13.10
N GLN A 60 -4.39 7.25 13.24
CA GLN A 60 -4.70 8.40 14.07
C GLN A 60 -5.86 9.22 13.51
N ALA A 61 -5.88 9.49 12.21
CA ALA A 61 -6.90 10.29 11.54
C ALA A 61 -8.29 9.66 11.73
N ASN A 62 -8.42 8.37 11.42
CA ASN A 62 -9.68 7.63 11.61
C ASN A 62 -10.20 7.73 13.06
N ILE A 63 -9.34 7.45 14.06
CA ILE A 63 -9.75 7.50 15.47
C ILE A 63 -10.10 8.94 15.90
N GLN A 64 -9.33 9.92 15.44
CA GLN A 64 -9.53 11.33 15.76
C GLN A 64 -10.84 11.84 15.18
N TYR A 65 -11.15 11.58 13.91
CA TYR A 65 -12.41 11.97 13.30
C TYR A 65 -13.62 11.35 13.99
N LEU A 66 -13.57 10.05 14.27
CA LEU A 66 -14.65 9.38 15.01
C LEU A 66 -14.85 9.99 16.39
N SER A 67 -13.77 10.25 17.11
CA SER A 67 -13.84 10.85 18.45
C SER A 67 -14.34 12.29 18.42
N HIS A 68 -13.91 13.08 17.43
CA HIS A 68 -14.37 14.45 17.22
C HIS A 68 -15.85 14.50 16.85
N ALA A 69 -16.34 13.56 16.04
CA ALA A 69 -17.75 13.51 15.67
C ALA A 69 -18.67 13.35 16.88
N GLU A 70 -18.28 12.56 17.89
CA GLU A 70 -19.13 12.31 19.07
C GLU A 70 -19.20 13.47 20.07
N ILE A 71 -18.40 14.52 19.89
CA ILE A 71 -18.40 15.71 20.76
C ILE A 71 -18.92 16.97 20.06
N VAL A 72 -19.40 16.85 18.82
CA VAL A 72 -20.06 17.95 18.10
C VAL A 72 -21.45 18.18 18.69
N ASP A 73 -21.75 19.43 19.05
CA ASP A 73 -23.05 19.86 19.56
C ASP A 73 -23.57 21.12 18.86
N GLY A 74 -24.82 21.47 19.13
CA GLY A 74 -25.48 22.65 18.53
C GLY A 74 -26.42 22.34 17.36
N PHE A 75 -26.99 23.41 16.78
CA PHE A 75 -28.06 23.33 15.78
C PHE A 75 -27.62 22.63 14.48
N ASP A 76 -26.38 22.85 14.05
CA ASP A 76 -25.82 22.29 12.81
C ASP A 76 -25.04 20.98 13.04
N SER A 77 -25.24 20.32 14.19
CA SER A 77 -24.43 19.17 14.60
C SER A 77 -24.58 17.98 13.66
N GLU A 78 -25.81 17.56 13.31
CA GLU A 78 -26.06 16.38 12.48
C GLU A 78 -25.28 16.36 11.14
N PRO A 79 -25.33 17.40 10.28
CA PRO A 79 -24.59 17.39 9.02
C PRO A 79 -23.06 17.42 9.23
N ILE A 80 -22.57 18.07 10.28
CA ILE A 80 -21.13 18.09 10.60
C ILE A 80 -20.67 16.70 11.06
N ILE A 81 -21.43 16.06 11.94
CA ILE A 81 -21.18 14.69 12.42
C ILE A 81 -21.15 13.71 11.25
N ALA A 82 -22.13 13.80 10.34
CA ALA A 82 -22.20 12.94 9.16
C ALA A 82 -20.94 13.09 8.30
N LYS A 83 -20.51 14.33 8.03
CA LYS A 83 -19.30 14.59 7.25
C LYS A 83 -18.02 14.11 7.94
N LEU A 84 -17.87 14.32 9.25
CA LEU A 84 -16.69 13.81 9.98
C LEU A 84 -16.62 12.28 9.97
N LYS A 85 -17.77 11.59 10.02
CA LYS A 85 -17.82 10.11 9.94
C LYS A 85 -17.55 9.59 8.54
N GLU A 86 -18.00 10.30 7.51
CA GLU A 86 -17.69 10.00 6.11
C GLU A 86 -16.17 10.05 5.88
N ILE A 87 -15.51 11.14 6.27
CA ILE A 87 -14.05 11.26 6.17
C ILE A 87 -13.36 10.14 6.97
N ALA A 88 -13.83 9.84 8.18
CA ALA A 88 -13.26 8.73 8.96
C ALA A 88 -13.32 7.38 8.21
N ASP A 89 -14.41 7.11 7.48
CA ASP A 89 -14.55 5.90 6.68
C ASP A 89 -13.59 5.89 5.47
N ASP A 90 -13.32 7.05 4.87
CA ASP A 90 -12.29 7.20 3.83
C ASP A 90 -10.89 6.89 4.38
N GLU A 91 -10.52 7.41 5.56
CA GLU A 91 -9.22 7.11 6.20
C GLU A 91 -9.07 5.62 6.48
N LYS A 92 -10.14 4.97 6.91
CA LYS A 92 -10.14 3.51 7.09
C LYS A 92 -9.88 2.78 5.76
N GLY A 93 -10.44 3.30 4.66
CA GLY A 93 -10.15 2.85 3.31
C GLY A 93 -8.69 3.05 2.93
N HIS A 94 -8.09 4.20 3.25
CA HIS A 94 -6.68 4.48 3.01
C HIS A 94 -5.79 3.51 3.76
N GLN A 95 -6.06 3.23 5.04
CA GLN A 95 -5.33 2.22 5.81
C GLN A 95 -5.36 0.85 5.13
N ALA A 96 -6.49 0.43 4.56
CA ALA A 96 -6.59 -0.84 3.85
C ALA A 96 -5.69 -0.85 2.60
N LYS A 97 -5.75 0.21 1.80
CA LYS A 97 -4.90 0.39 0.61
C LYS A 97 -3.40 0.36 0.98
N LEU A 98 -2.99 1.00 2.07
CA LEU A 98 -1.59 1.03 2.51
C LEU A 98 -1.12 -0.32 3.07
N ARG A 99 -1.97 -1.03 3.81
CA ARG A 99 -1.65 -2.39 4.30
C ARG A 99 -1.45 -3.37 3.16
N GLU A 100 -2.32 -3.32 2.15
CA GLU A 100 -2.21 -4.13 0.93
C GLU A 100 -0.91 -3.78 0.19
N LEU A 101 -0.62 -2.48 0.02
CA LEU A 101 0.61 -2.03 -0.62
C LEU A 101 1.86 -2.56 0.09
N LEU A 102 1.94 -2.41 1.41
CA LEU A 102 3.08 -2.89 2.21
C LEU A 102 3.22 -4.42 2.14
N GLY A 103 2.14 -5.16 2.42
CA GLY A 103 2.17 -6.62 2.52
C GLY A 103 2.35 -7.31 1.16
N ASP A 104 1.47 -7.01 0.22
CA ASP A 104 1.33 -7.82 -1.00
C ASP A 104 2.29 -7.38 -2.10
N TYR A 105 2.67 -6.09 -2.12
CA TYR A 105 3.49 -5.52 -3.20
C TYR A 105 4.93 -5.22 -2.78
N LEU A 106 5.14 -4.79 -1.53
CA LEU A 106 6.45 -4.41 -1.00
C LEU A 106 7.09 -5.49 -0.12
N GLY A 107 6.34 -6.52 0.28
CA GLY A 107 6.84 -7.64 1.09
C GLY A 107 7.16 -7.26 2.54
N GLU A 108 6.54 -6.21 3.04
CA GLU A 108 6.76 -5.64 4.38
C GLU A 108 5.61 -6.00 5.32
N VAL A 109 5.87 -6.00 6.63
CA VAL A 109 4.81 -6.18 7.64
C VAL A 109 4.21 -4.81 7.98
N PRO A 110 2.91 -4.57 7.73
CA PRO A 110 2.31 -3.28 8.05
C PRO A 110 2.35 -2.98 9.55
N THR A 111 2.63 -1.73 9.89
CA THR A 111 2.63 -1.26 11.28
C THR A 111 1.25 -1.35 11.93
N MET A 112 1.25 -1.49 13.25
CA MET A 112 0.07 -1.39 14.10
C MET A 112 0.13 -0.15 15.02
N GLU A 113 1.17 0.68 14.86
CA GLU A 113 1.36 1.90 15.66
C GLU A 113 0.35 2.97 15.28
N ILE A 114 0.05 3.88 16.21
CA ILE A 114 -0.92 4.96 16.02
C ILE A 114 -0.23 6.29 16.35
N ALA A 115 -0.30 7.27 15.45
CA ALA A 115 0.21 8.60 15.73
C ALA A 115 -0.57 9.27 16.88
N LYS A 116 0.01 10.30 17.50
CA LYS A 116 -0.62 10.98 18.62
C LYS A 116 -1.87 11.74 18.14
N THR A 117 -3.03 11.42 18.72
CA THR A 117 -4.28 12.15 18.51
C THR A 117 -4.25 13.54 19.17
N LYS A 118 -5.04 14.45 18.61
CA LYS A 118 -5.24 15.81 19.09
C LYS A 118 -6.63 15.93 19.70
N LYS A 119 -6.74 16.75 20.73
CA LYS A 119 -8.02 17.10 21.36
C LYS A 119 -8.50 18.42 20.78
N ALA A 120 -9.81 18.56 20.64
CA ALA A 120 -10.48 19.81 20.33
C ALA A 120 -11.72 19.97 21.24
N GLY A 121 -12.03 21.20 21.63
CA GLY A 121 -13.12 21.52 22.57
C GLY A 121 -14.30 22.24 21.93
N SER A 122 -14.23 22.59 20.65
CA SER A 122 -15.32 23.20 19.90
C SER A 122 -15.37 22.71 18.46
N VAL A 123 -16.52 22.84 17.81
CA VAL A 123 -16.69 22.53 16.37
C VAL A 123 -15.64 23.24 15.51
N LYS A 124 -15.36 24.51 15.80
CA LYS A 124 -14.34 25.27 15.07
C LYS A 124 -12.95 24.66 15.25
N GLU A 125 -12.55 24.35 16.48
CA GLU A 125 -11.26 23.73 16.76
C GLU A 125 -11.13 22.33 16.13
N ILE A 126 -12.21 21.54 16.10
CA ILE A 126 -12.27 20.23 15.44
C ILE A 126 -11.94 20.40 13.96
N LEU A 127 -12.66 21.29 13.28
CA LEU A 127 -12.49 21.51 11.84
C LEU A 127 -11.12 22.10 11.51
N GLU A 128 -10.62 23.05 12.29
CA GLU A 128 -9.29 23.65 12.09
C GLU A 128 -8.16 22.63 12.32
N THR A 129 -8.28 21.80 13.37
CA THR A 129 -7.28 20.78 13.70
C THR A 129 -7.18 19.74 12.58
N ASN A 130 -8.33 19.20 12.17
CA ASN A 130 -8.38 18.23 11.08
C ASN A 130 -7.92 18.85 9.76
N LEU A 131 -8.28 20.10 9.43
CA LEU A 131 -7.81 20.78 8.22
C LEU A 131 -6.28 20.92 8.17
N VAL A 132 -5.63 21.11 9.31
CA VAL A 132 -4.16 21.13 9.39
C VAL A 132 -3.59 19.74 9.11
N ASP A 133 -4.23 18.69 9.60
CA ASP A 133 -3.84 17.30 9.40
C ASP A 133 -3.96 16.90 7.93
N GLU A 134 -5.09 17.19 7.28
CA GLU A 134 -5.28 16.91 5.84
C GLU A 134 -4.23 17.59 4.96
N LYS A 135 -3.91 18.86 5.27
CA LYS A 135 -2.88 19.61 4.54
C LYS A 135 -1.48 19.01 4.75
N GLN A 136 -1.24 18.39 5.89
CA GLN A 136 0.01 17.71 6.15
C GLN A 136 0.04 16.36 5.42
N ALA A 137 -1.06 15.61 5.44
CA ALA A 137 -1.20 14.34 4.70
C ALA A 137 -0.94 14.53 3.19
N VAL A 138 -1.53 15.55 2.56
CA VAL A 138 -1.26 15.88 1.14
C VAL A 138 0.24 16.10 0.87
N LYS A 139 0.94 16.82 1.76
CA LYS A 139 2.40 17.06 1.60
C LYS A 139 3.18 15.76 1.73
N ASP A 140 2.84 14.96 2.73
CA ASP A 140 3.53 13.71 3.04
C ASP A 140 3.33 12.70 1.91
N TYR A 141 2.11 12.51 1.42
CA TYR A 141 1.82 11.67 0.27
C TYR A 141 2.42 12.19 -1.04
N THR A 142 2.48 13.51 -1.24
CA THR A 142 3.20 14.08 -2.38
C THR A 142 4.69 13.71 -2.32
N ALA A 143 5.30 13.73 -1.14
CA ALA A 143 6.69 13.27 -0.98
C ALA A 143 6.83 11.76 -1.25
N VAL A 144 5.87 10.93 -0.81
CA VAL A 144 5.82 9.49 -1.13
C VAL A 144 5.75 9.27 -2.64
N MET A 145 4.89 10.02 -3.34
CA MET A 145 4.73 9.97 -4.79
C MET A 145 6.04 10.30 -5.53
N GLU A 146 6.74 11.35 -5.11
CA GLU A 146 8.03 11.71 -5.70
C GLU A 146 9.11 10.65 -5.43
N GLN A 147 9.12 10.06 -4.23
CA GLN A 147 10.02 8.95 -3.92
C GLN A 147 9.73 7.72 -4.80
N LEU A 148 8.46 7.32 -4.96
CA LEU A 148 8.05 6.21 -5.84
C LEU A 148 8.52 6.43 -7.28
N LYS A 149 8.35 7.64 -7.81
CA LYS A 149 8.82 7.99 -9.16
C LYS A 149 10.33 7.85 -9.30
N ALA A 150 11.08 8.27 -8.29
CA ALA A 150 12.54 8.22 -8.30
C ALA A 150 13.10 6.78 -8.33
N GLU A 151 12.37 5.80 -7.78
CA GLU A 151 12.81 4.40 -7.69
C GLU A 151 11.97 3.44 -8.54
N LYS A 152 11.23 3.95 -9.53
CA LYS A 152 10.39 3.16 -10.45
C LYS A 152 11.07 1.90 -10.99
N ALA A 153 12.36 1.98 -11.32
CA ALA A 153 13.13 0.85 -11.85
C ALA A 153 13.26 -0.32 -10.86
N GLU A 154 13.20 -0.04 -9.56
CA GLU A 154 13.28 -1.03 -8.47
C GLU A 154 11.92 -1.68 -8.18
N LEU A 155 10.83 -1.16 -8.74
CA LEU A 155 9.46 -1.62 -8.52
C LEU A 155 8.80 -2.08 -9.84
N PRO A 156 9.40 -3.01 -10.60
CA PRO A 156 8.94 -3.37 -11.94
C PRO A 156 7.50 -3.92 -11.99
N TYR A 157 7.00 -4.50 -10.88
CA TYR A 157 5.67 -5.11 -10.79
C TYR A 157 4.75 -4.40 -9.79
N ALA A 158 5.26 -3.48 -8.97
CA ALA A 158 4.48 -2.72 -7.99
C ALA A 158 4.28 -1.25 -8.35
N PHE A 159 5.15 -0.65 -9.17
CA PHE A 159 5.19 0.81 -9.34
C PHE A 159 3.83 1.42 -9.73
N LEU A 160 3.15 0.85 -10.72
CA LEU A 160 1.88 1.42 -11.20
C LEU A 160 0.76 1.28 -10.16
N THR A 161 0.74 0.18 -9.40
CA THR A 161 -0.21 0.00 -8.30
C THR A 161 0.10 0.99 -7.18
N ALA A 162 1.37 1.09 -6.76
CA ALA A 162 1.81 2.01 -5.72
C ALA A 162 1.51 3.47 -6.09
N GLU A 163 1.86 3.88 -7.31
CA GLU A 163 1.56 5.22 -7.84
C GLU A 163 0.06 5.48 -7.82
N HIS A 164 -0.75 4.58 -8.37
CA HIS A 164 -2.19 4.78 -8.44
C HIS A 164 -2.81 4.90 -7.04
N THR A 165 -2.43 4.02 -6.12
CA THR A 165 -2.89 4.02 -4.73
C THR A 165 -2.57 5.33 -4.05
N ILE A 166 -1.31 5.77 -4.10
CA ILE A 166 -0.89 7.02 -3.45
C ILE A 166 -1.55 8.24 -4.11
N ARG A 167 -1.68 8.26 -5.44
CA ARG A 167 -2.39 9.36 -6.13
C ARG A 167 -3.86 9.42 -5.76
N HIS A 168 -4.52 8.27 -5.62
CA HIS A 168 -5.91 8.20 -5.20
C HIS A 168 -6.05 8.79 -3.79
N ILE A 169 -5.22 8.37 -2.84
CA ILE A 169 -5.24 8.93 -1.49
C ILE A 169 -5.05 10.46 -1.54
N ILE A 170 -4.05 10.97 -2.26
CA ILE A 170 -3.85 12.43 -2.42
C ILE A 170 -5.11 13.15 -2.91
N MET A 171 -5.88 12.53 -3.83
CA MET A 171 -7.12 13.11 -4.33
C MET A 171 -8.19 13.18 -3.24
N ASP A 172 -8.36 12.11 -2.47
CA ASP A 172 -9.29 12.04 -1.34
C ASP A 172 -8.93 13.12 -0.29
N GLU A 173 -7.65 13.25 0.07
CA GLU A 173 -7.20 14.27 1.03
C GLU A 173 -7.42 15.71 0.53
N CYS A 174 -7.29 15.93 -0.77
CA CYS A 174 -7.60 17.23 -1.37
C CYS A 174 -9.09 17.55 -1.32
N GLU A 175 -9.94 16.52 -1.45
CA GLU A 175 -11.40 16.63 -1.26
C GLU A 175 -11.71 16.95 0.21
N HIS A 176 -11.14 16.23 1.18
CA HIS A 176 -11.29 16.51 2.62
C HIS A 176 -10.95 17.97 2.95
N ILE A 177 -9.82 18.48 2.45
CA ILE A 177 -9.42 19.90 2.60
C ILE A 177 -10.51 20.84 2.09
N ALA A 178 -11.07 20.56 0.91
CA ALA A 178 -12.08 21.41 0.29
C ALA A 178 -13.38 21.42 1.11
N GLU A 179 -13.78 20.27 1.63
CA GLU A 179 -14.98 20.11 2.45
C GLU A 179 -14.84 20.77 3.82
N LEU A 180 -13.72 20.58 4.50
CA LEU A 180 -13.44 21.25 5.78
C LEU A 180 -13.35 22.77 5.62
N LYS A 181 -12.71 23.27 4.54
CA LYS A 181 -12.69 24.70 4.21
C LYS A 181 -14.11 25.25 4.02
N LYS A 182 -14.99 24.50 3.36
CA LYS A 182 -16.39 24.88 3.16
C LYS A 182 -17.14 25.00 4.49
N LEU A 183 -16.96 24.04 5.40
CA LEU A 183 -17.54 24.09 6.75
C LEU A 183 -17.00 25.26 7.58
N LEU A 184 -15.72 25.60 7.42
CA LEU A 184 -15.09 26.76 8.07
C LEU A 184 -15.40 28.11 7.40
N ALA A 185 -16.16 28.12 6.31
CA ALA A 185 -16.39 29.30 5.47
C ALA A 185 -15.09 29.99 4.97
N VAL A 186 -14.03 29.20 4.74
CA VAL A 186 -12.75 29.65 4.20
C VAL A 186 -12.73 29.40 2.69
N LYS A 187 -12.47 30.45 1.90
CA LYS A 187 -12.36 30.32 0.44
C LYS A 187 -11.10 29.54 0.04
N PRO A 188 -11.10 28.86 -1.12
CA PRO A 188 -9.98 28.07 -1.62
C PRO A 188 -8.65 28.82 -1.59
#